data_AF-A0ABC9YIL5-F1
#
_entry.id   AF-A0ABC9YIL5-F1
#
_cell.length_a   1.000
_cell.length_b   1.000
_cell.length_c   1.000
_cell.angle_alpha   90.00
_cell.angle_beta   90.00
_cell.angle_gamma   90.00
#
_symmetry.space_group_name_H-M   'P 1'
#
loop_
_entity.id
_entity.type
_entity.pdbx_description
1 polymer ?
#
loop_
_entity_poly.entity_id
_entity_poly.type
_entity_poly.pdbx_seq_one_letter_code
_entity_poly.pdbx_strand_id
1 'polypeptide(L)'
;MERGIQCLRELAVREIVYYDPDNAQLPTDPDEVQCTRPMWRKFVWSAPSLYANSLAVIDWKSEEAPTVDEVAGRLRQYEESLSSSLVSAVEKLSQDIQQLKEDISYSPHLYRPVLQLLGASVSQLERGDTEGAHHEVSCGSICVTTEKT
;
A
#
# COMPACT_ATOMS: atom_id res chain seq x y z
N MET A 1 -11.14 6.07 7.50
CA MET A 1 -10.87 7.17 8.43
C MET A 1 -11.65 7.10 9.72
N GLU A 2 -12.87 6.55 9.74
CA GLU A 2 -13.80 6.71 10.86
C GLU A 2 -13.27 6.37 12.27
N ARG A 3 -12.34 5.41 12.45
CA ARG A 3 -11.71 5.20 13.78
C ARG A 3 -10.86 6.40 14.25
N GLY A 4 -10.24 7.13 13.33
CA GLY A 4 -9.55 8.39 13.63
C GLY A 4 -10.54 9.50 13.99
N ILE A 5 -11.62 9.63 13.21
CA ILE A 5 -12.69 10.61 13.50
C ILE A 5 -13.34 10.34 14.86
N GLN A 6 -13.57 9.07 15.19
CA GLN A 6 -14.03 8.66 16.52
C GLN A 6 -13.04 9.05 17.63
N CYS A 7 -11.73 8.83 17.43
CA CYS A 7 -10.71 9.25 18.38
C CYS A 7 -10.65 10.78 18.55
N LEU A 8 -10.85 11.54 17.46
CA LEU A 8 -10.93 13.00 17.50
C LEU A 8 -12.13 13.47 18.34
N ARG A 9 -13.31 12.86 18.17
CA ARG A 9 -14.51 13.11 18.99
C ARG A 9 -14.30 12.72 20.46
N GLU A 10 -13.62 11.61 20.74
CA GLU A 10 -13.27 11.22 22.11
C GLU A 10 -12.30 12.19 22.78
N LEU A 11 -11.40 12.82 22.01
CA LEU A 11 -10.58 13.92 22.50
C LEU A 11 -11.42 15.17 22.76
N ALA A 12 -12.39 15.50 21.89
CA ALA A 12 -13.30 16.63 22.07
C ALA A 12 -14.12 16.49 23.37
N VAL A 13 -14.72 15.32 23.61
CA VAL A 13 -15.47 15.01 24.84
C VAL A 13 -14.58 15.16 26.08
N ARG A 14 -13.29 14.80 26.01
CA ARG A 14 -12.35 15.04 27.13
C ARG A 14 -12.10 16.53 27.35
N GLU A 15 -11.89 17.32 26.29
CA GLU A 15 -11.72 18.77 26.44
C GLU A 15 -12.99 19.40 27.05
N ILE A 16 -14.20 18.96 26.68
CA ILE A 16 -15.47 19.39 27.32
C ILE A 16 -15.51 19.01 28.81
N VAL A 17 -15.28 17.73 29.15
CA VAL A 17 -15.43 17.21 30.52
C VAL A 17 -14.40 17.77 31.50
N TYR A 18 -13.18 18.05 31.03
CA TYR A 18 -12.10 18.61 31.85
C TYR A 18 -11.99 20.15 31.73
N TYR A 19 -12.95 20.82 31.12
CA TYR A 19 -12.99 22.28 31.05
C TYR A 19 -13.37 22.92 32.39
N ASP A 20 -12.94 24.16 32.57
CA ASP A 20 -13.25 24.95 33.75
C ASP A 20 -14.70 25.47 33.67
N PRO A 21 -15.61 25.06 34.59
CA PRO A 21 -17.01 25.45 34.53
C PRO A 21 -17.26 26.95 34.80
N ASP A 22 -16.30 27.67 35.40
CA ASP A 22 -16.39 29.13 35.56
C ASP A 22 -16.18 29.87 34.23
N ASN A 23 -15.61 29.19 33.22
CA ASN A 23 -15.53 29.66 31.83
C ASN A 23 -16.69 29.07 31.02
N ALA A 24 -17.90 29.61 31.17
CA ALA A 24 -19.06 29.12 30.42
C ALA A 24 -18.98 29.49 28.92
N GLN A 25 -18.50 28.57 28.06
CA GLN A 25 -18.67 28.66 26.60
C GLN A 25 -18.36 27.42 25.72
N LEU A 26 -17.96 26.26 26.24
CA LEU A 26 -17.79 25.09 25.36
C LEU A 26 -19.13 24.54 24.85
N PRO A 27 -19.22 24.13 23.57
CA PRO A 27 -20.38 23.43 23.03
C PRO A 27 -20.72 22.15 23.79
N THR A 28 -22.00 21.78 23.79
CA THR A 28 -22.45 20.48 24.30
C THR A 28 -22.21 19.36 23.27
N ASP A 29 -22.17 19.70 21.98
CA ASP A 29 -21.85 18.77 20.90
C ASP A 29 -20.32 18.69 20.71
N PRO A 30 -19.69 17.50 20.80
CA PRO A 30 -18.27 17.34 20.49
C PRO A 30 -17.89 17.70 19.05
N ASP A 31 -18.82 17.65 18.08
CA ASP A 31 -18.55 18.01 16.68
C ASP A 31 -18.40 19.52 16.46
N GLU A 32 -18.99 20.35 17.34
CA GLU A 32 -18.88 21.82 17.34
C GLU A 32 -17.61 22.33 18.05
N VAL A 33 -16.89 21.49 18.80
CA VAL A 33 -15.68 21.89 19.54
C VAL A 33 -14.57 22.29 18.58
N GLN A 34 -13.95 23.45 18.81
CA GLN A 34 -12.74 23.85 18.08
C GLN A 34 -11.57 22.91 18.40
N CYS A 35 -10.97 22.31 17.37
CA CYS A 35 -9.78 21.49 17.53
C CYS A 35 -8.58 22.36 17.96
N THR A 36 -8.22 22.32 19.23
CA THR A 36 -7.07 23.09 19.74
C THR A 36 -5.74 22.48 19.27
N ARG A 37 -4.65 23.28 19.16
CA ARG A 37 -3.31 22.73 18.85
C ARG A 37 -2.83 21.62 19.81
N PRO A 38 -3.12 21.66 21.13
CA PRO A 38 -2.90 20.51 22.02
C PRO A 38 -3.73 19.28 21.63
N MET A 39 -5.03 19.44 21.36
CA MET A 39 -5.92 18.35 20.92
C MET A 39 -5.44 17.72 19.60
N TRP A 40 -5.07 18.54 18.62
CA TRP A 40 -4.50 18.07 17.35
C TRP A 40 -3.22 17.25 17.53
N ARG A 41 -2.30 17.66 18.43
CA ARG A 41 -1.09 16.87 18.74
C ARG A 41 -1.43 15.53 19.39
N LYS A 42 -2.38 15.49 20.33
CA LYS A 42 -2.88 14.23 20.92
C LYS A 42 -3.44 13.31 19.82
N PHE A 43 -4.21 13.88 18.89
CA PHE A 43 -4.78 13.13 17.77
C PHE A 43 -3.70 12.57 16.82
N VAL A 44 -2.76 13.39 16.34
CA VAL A 44 -1.67 12.94 15.46
C VAL A 44 -0.80 11.86 16.12
N TRP A 45 -0.54 11.95 17.43
CA TRP A 45 0.17 10.91 18.19
C TRP A 45 -0.65 9.65 18.49
N SER A 46 -1.98 9.71 18.44
CA SER A 46 -2.85 8.54 18.56
C SER A 46 -2.92 7.71 17.26
N ALA A 47 -2.54 8.31 16.13
CA ALA A 47 -2.57 7.64 14.84
C ALA A 47 -1.42 6.63 14.68
N PRO A 48 -1.62 5.51 13.98
CA PRO A 48 -0.52 4.60 13.62
C PRO A 48 0.56 5.36 12.84
N SER A 49 1.83 4.98 13.03
CA SER A 49 3.00 5.71 12.52
C SER A 49 2.97 5.96 11.00
N LEU A 50 2.36 5.06 10.23
CA LEU A 50 2.17 5.18 8.78
C LEU A 50 1.24 6.34 8.38
N TYR A 51 0.27 6.69 9.23
CA TYR A 51 -0.70 7.76 8.96
C TYR A 51 -0.34 9.09 9.64
N ALA A 52 0.48 9.07 10.70
CA ALA A 52 0.87 10.28 11.44
C ALA A 52 1.49 11.37 10.54
N ASN A 53 2.33 10.98 9.57
CA ASN A 53 2.91 11.90 8.60
C ASN A 53 1.87 12.51 7.65
N SER A 54 0.92 11.70 7.15
CA SER A 54 -0.19 12.20 6.31
C SER A 54 -1.09 13.16 7.06
N LEU A 55 -1.39 12.86 8.33
CA LEU A 55 -2.17 13.75 9.19
C LEU A 55 -1.45 15.07 9.45
N ALA A 56 -0.14 15.05 9.68
CA ALA A 56 0.66 16.28 9.89
C ALA A 56 0.63 17.26 8.69
N VAL A 57 0.27 16.78 7.49
CA VAL A 57 0.13 17.59 6.26
C VAL A 57 -1.30 18.14 6.08
N ILE A 58 -2.27 17.75 6.91
CA ILE A 58 -3.63 18.32 6.86
C ILE A 58 -3.57 19.78 7.27
N ASP A 59 -3.78 20.64 6.27
CA ASP A 59 -3.44 22.06 6.33
C ASP A 59 -4.38 22.85 7.25
N TRP A 60 -3.78 23.63 8.15
CA TRP A 60 -4.46 24.51 9.09
C TRP A 60 -4.66 25.91 8.49
N LYS A 61 -5.35 25.96 7.34
CA LYS A 61 -5.45 27.16 6.50
C LYS A 61 -6.15 28.39 7.11
N SER A 62 -6.78 28.26 8.27
CA SER A 62 -7.52 29.35 8.92
C SER A 62 -6.76 29.91 10.11
N GLU A 63 -6.91 31.21 10.35
CA GLU A 63 -6.47 31.86 11.61
C GLU A 63 -7.29 31.34 12.81
N GLU A 64 -8.53 30.96 12.56
CA GLU A 64 -9.42 30.31 13.53
C GLU A 64 -9.23 28.79 13.54
N ALA A 65 -9.40 28.17 14.71
CA ALA A 65 -9.30 26.72 14.85
C ALA A 65 -10.56 26.04 14.29
N PRO A 66 -10.46 25.18 13.24
CA PRO A 66 -11.60 24.43 12.72
C PRO A 66 -12.27 23.56 13.78
N THR A 67 -13.56 23.31 13.58
CA THR A 67 -14.32 22.40 14.44
C THR A 67 -13.93 20.94 14.21
N VAL A 68 -14.33 20.06 15.13
CA VAL A 68 -14.16 18.60 14.99
C VAL A 68 -14.87 18.07 13.73
N ASP A 69 -16.06 18.58 13.38
CA ASP A 69 -16.73 18.18 12.14
C ASP A 69 -15.97 18.63 10.89
N GLU A 70 -15.45 19.87 10.85
CA GLU A 70 -14.65 20.33 9.70
C GLU A 70 -13.38 19.49 9.50
N VAL A 71 -12.72 19.11 10.59
CA VAL A 71 -11.57 18.20 10.54
C VAL A 71 -12.01 16.79 10.11
N ALA A 72 -13.14 16.28 10.59
CA ALA A 72 -13.70 15.01 10.15
C ALA A 72 -14.06 15.00 8.65
N GLY A 73 -14.63 16.08 8.14
CA GLY A 73 -14.89 16.28 6.71
C GLY A 73 -13.61 16.27 5.87
N ARG A 74 -12.57 17.00 6.30
CA ARG A 74 -11.25 16.97 5.65
C ARG A 74 -10.62 15.58 5.64
N LEU A 75 -10.77 14.81 6.73
CA LEU A 75 -10.29 13.43 6.81
C LEU A 75 -11.01 12.51 5.81
N ARG A 76 -12.35 12.61 5.71
CA ARG A 76 -13.14 11.84 4.73
C ARG A 76 -12.74 12.19 3.29
N GLN A 77 -12.68 13.49 2.96
CA GLN A 77 -12.27 13.96 1.64
C GLN A 77 -10.87 13.46 1.25
N TYR A 78 -9.93 13.41 2.20
CA TYR A 78 -8.59 12.88 1.96
C TYR A 78 -8.61 11.36 1.69
N GLU A 79 -9.42 10.59 2.41
CA GLU A 79 -9.59 9.15 2.16
C GLU A 79 -10.28 8.86 0.82
N GLU A 80 -11.30 9.62 0.44
CA GLU A 80 -11.96 9.53 -0.86
C GLU A 80 -10.99 9.84 -2.01
N SER A 81 -10.21 10.92 -1.87
CA SER A 81 -9.19 11.32 -2.85
C SER A 81 -8.08 10.26 -3.02
N LEU A 82 -7.57 9.74 -1.90
CA LEU A 82 -6.60 8.62 -1.92
C LEU A 82 -7.20 7.37 -2.59
N SER A 83 -8.43 7.00 -2.23
CA SER A 83 -9.10 5.81 -2.75
C SER A 83 -9.31 5.92 -4.27
N SER A 84 -9.79 7.07 -4.74
CA SER A 84 -9.97 7.37 -6.16
C SER A 84 -8.64 7.32 -6.93
N SER A 85 -7.57 7.92 -6.38
CA SER A 85 -6.23 7.91 -6.97
C SER A 85 -5.66 6.49 -7.08
N LEU A 86 -5.84 5.66 -6.04
CA LEU A 86 -5.41 4.25 -6.03
C LEU A 86 -6.20 3.40 -7.04
N VAL A 87 -7.52 3.58 -7.13
CA VAL A 87 -8.35 2.90 -8.14
C VAL A 87 -7.89 3.27 -9.54
N SER A 88 -7.72 4.56 -9.84
CA SER A 88 -7.25 5.04 -11.15
C SER A 88 -5.85 4.48 -11.51
N ALA A 89 -4.93 4.40 -10.54
CA ALA A 89 -3.62 3.79 -10.75
C ALA A 89 -3.71 2.28 -11.05
N VAL A 90 -4.58 1.54 -10.36
CA VAL A 90 -4.82 0.11 -10.60
C VAL A 90 -5.49 -0.13 -11.96
N GLU A 91 -6.48 0.68 -12.34
CA GLU A 91 -7.13 0.62 -13.65
C GLU A 91 -6.13 0.83 -14.79
N LYS A 92 -5.27 1.85 -14.68
CA LYS A 92 -4.23 2.12 -15.66
C LYS A 92 -3.22 0.97 -15.77
N LEU A 93 -2.75 0.43 -14.64
CA LEU A 93 -1.86 -0.74 -14.64
C LEU A 93 -2.54 -1.97 -15.25
N SER A 94 -3.86 -2.16 -15.03
CA SER A 94 -4.63 -3.22 -15.66
C SER A 94 -4.72 -3.05 -17.19
N GLN A 95 -4.85 -1.81 -17.68
CA GLN A 95 -4.84 -1.52 -19.13
C GLN A 95 -3.45 -1.79 -19.72
N ASP A 96 -2.39 -1.31 -19.08
CA ASP A 96 -1.00 -1.54 -19.52
C ASP A 96 -0.68 -3.05 -19.58
N ILE A 97 -1.15 -3.84 -18.60
CA ILE A 97 -1.02 -5.32 -18.59
C ILE A 97 -1.82 -5.98 -19.72
N GLN A 98 -3.02 -5.49 -20.03
CA GLN A 98 -3.82 -6.00 -21.14
C GLN A 98 -3.16 -5.72 -22.50
N GLN A 99 -2.68 -4.49 -22.72
CA GLN A 99 -1.94 -4.12 -23.93
C GLN A 99 -0.68 -4.97 -24.08
N LEU A 100 0.13 -5.11 -23.02
CA LEU A 100 1.34 -5.94 -23.05
C LEU A 100 1.03 -7.42 -23.37
N LYS A 101 -0.09 -7.94 -22.87
CA LYS A 101 -0.56 -9.31 -23.19
C LYS A 101 -0.93 -9.45 -24.66
N GLU A 102 -1.58 -8.45 -25.24
CA GLU A 102 -1.91 -8.42 -26.68
C GLU A 102 -0.65 -8.31 -27.53
N ASP A 103 0.27 -7.38 -27.21
CA ASP A 103 1.53 -7.17 -27.93
C ASP A 103 2.39 -8.46 -27.96
N ILE A 104 2.46 -9.17 -26.83
CA ILE A 104 3.12 -10.48 -26.73
C ILE A 104 2.38 -11.55 -27.56
N SER A 105 1.04 -11.53 -27.58
CA SER A 105 0.22 -12.46 -28.37
C SER A 105 0.39 -12.26 -29.88
N TYR A 106 0.57 -11.02 -30.34
CA TYR A 106 0.83 -10.70 -31.75
C TYR A 106 2.30 -10.90 -32.18
N SER A 107 3.21 -11.17 -31.23
CA SER A 107 4.64 -11.39 -31.49
C SER A 107 5.10 -12.82 -31.11
N PRO A 108 4.73 -13.85 -31.92
CA PRO A 108 4.91 -15.27 -31.56
C PRO A 108 6.38 -15.71 -31.37
N HIS A 109 7.35 -14.91 -31.82
CA HIS A 109 8.78 -15.13 -31.59
C HIS A 109 9.18 -14.94 -30.11
N LEU A 110 8.41 -14.16 -29.33
CA LEU A 110 8.66 -13.90 -27.92
C LEU A 110 7.93 -14.88 -26.99
N TYR A 111 6.79 -15.44 -27.43
CA TYR A 111 6.00 -16.37 -26.62
C TYR A 111 6.62 -17.78 -26.53
N ARG A 112 7.22 -18.27 -27.63
CA ARG A 112 7.82 -19.61 -27.68
C ARG A 112 8.99 -19.80 -26.67
N PRO A 113 9.94 -18.87 -26.50
CA PRO A 113 10.99 -18.99 -25.48
C PRO A 113 10.47 -18.88 -24.04
N VAL A 114 9.51 -18.00 -23.77
CA VAL A 114 8.98 -17.77 -22.41
C VAL A 114 8.19 -18.97 -21.91
N LEU A 115 7.34 -19.59 -22.75
CA LEU A 115 6.66 -20.84 -22.41
C LEU A 115 7.65 -21.98 -22.17
N GLN A 116 8.75 -22.05 -22.93
CA GLN A 116 9.78 -23.07 -22.74
C GLN A 116 10.53 -22.88 -21.41
N LEU A 117 10.85 -21.65 -21.02
CA LEU A 117 11.49 -21.35 -19.73
C LEU A 117 10.57 -21.65 -18.54
N LEU A 118 9.29 -21.28 -18.61
CA LEU A 118 8.31 -21.59 -17.57
C LEU A 118 8.05 -23.11 -17.47
N GLY A 119 7.85 -23.78 -18.60
CA GLY A 119 7.67 -25.25 -18.65
C GLY A 119 8.90 -26.02 -18.17
N ALA A 120 10.11 -25.55 -18.49
CA ALA A 120 11.35 -26.10 -17.96
C ALA A 120 11.47 -25.90 -16.45
N SER A 121 11.09 -24.72 -15.94
CA SER A 121 11.17 -24.42 -14.50
C SER A 121 10.22 -25.31 -13.67
N VAL A 122 8.99 -25.53 -14.16
CA VAL A 122 8.05 -26.50 -13.54
C VAL A 122 8.60 -27.93 -13.63
N SER A 123 9.15 -28.32 -14.77
CA SER A 123 9.73 -29.66 -14.98
C SER A 123 11.01 -29.95 -14.18
N GLN A 124 11.68 -28.91 -13.66
CA GLN A 124 12.83 -29.02 -12.77
C GLN A 124 12.38 -29.16 -11.30
N LEU A 125 11.28 -28.52 -10.91
CA LEU A 125 10.71 -28.66 -9.57
C LEU A 125 10.12 -30.07 -9.34
N GLU A 126 9.35 -30.58 -10.30
CA GLU A 126 8.75 -31.93 -10.28
C GLU A 126 9.78 -33.08 -10.34
N ARG A 127 11.05 -32.79 -10.69
CA ARG A 127 12.11 -33.81 -10.85
C ARG A 127 13.13 -33.81 -9.71
N GLY A 128 12.95 -32.94 -8.72
CA GLY A 128 13.83 -32.87 -7.53
C GLY A 128 13.58 -33.95 -6.49
N ASP A 129 12.40 -34.59 -6.48
CA ASP A 129 11.92 -35.42 -5.36
C ASP A 129 12.08 -36.95 -5.53
N THR A 130 12.83 -37.42 -6.55
CA THR A 130 13.18 -38.86 -6.67
C THR A 130 14.64 -39.09 -7.07
N GLU A 131 15.57 -38.86 -6.15
CA GLU A 131 16.89 -39.52 -6.21
C GLU A 131 16.69 -41.03 -6.00
N GLY A 132 16.90 -41.82 -7.07
CA GLY A 132 16.41 -43.20 -7.15
C GLY A 132 17.23 -44.17 -8.01
N ALA A 133 18.56 -44.01 -8.03
CA ALA A 133 19.56 -45.04 -8.33
C ALA A 133 19.76 -45.64 -9.77
N HIS A 134 21.05 -45.85 -10.10
CA HIS A 134 21.68 -46.82 -11.04
C HIS A 134 21.28 -46.94 -12.54
N HIS A 135 22.14 -46.40 -13.42
CA HIS A 135 22.84 -47.07 -14.56
C HIS A 135 23.46 -45.95 -15.44
N GLU A 136 24.57 -46.06 -16.16
CA GLU A 136 25.72 -46.97 -16.29
C GLU A 136 26.61 -46.25 -17.34
N VAL A 137 27.91 -46.13 -17.13
CA VAL A 137 28.76 -45.26 -17.97
C VAL A 137 29.39 -46.06 -19.11
N SER A 138 28.74 -46.09 -20.27
CA SER A 138 29.30 -46.73 -21.48
C SER A 138 30.42 -45.88 -22.09
N CYS A 139 31.66 -46.32 -21.91
CA CYS A 139 32.86 -45.68 -22.48
C CYS A 139 33.04 -46.02 -23.97
N GLY A 140 33.45 -45.04 -24.79
CA GLY A 140 33.63 -45.19 -26.24
C GLY A 140 34.73 -44.29 -26.81
N SER A 141 35.99 -44.71 -26.63
CA SER A 141 37.15 -44.55 -27.53
C SER A 141 36.82 -44.18 -29.00
N ILE A 142 37.59 -43.44 -29.81
CA ILE A 142 39.02 -42.99 -29.84
C ILE A 142 39.09 -41.85 -30.93
N CYS A 143 40.06 -40.94 -31.11
CA CYS A 143 41.51 -40.90 -30.86
C CYS A 143 42.01 -39.45 -30.54
N VAL A 144 43.27 -39.12 -30.88
CA VAL A 144 43.93 -37.80 -30.82
C VAL A 144 44.61 -37.48 -32.16
N THR A 145 44.61 -36.20 -32.58
CA THR A 145 45.77 -35.59 -33.26
C THR A 145 45.95 -34.14 -32.81
N THR A 146 47.00 -33.91 -32.02
CA THR A 146 47.58 -32.59 -31.80
C THR A 146 48.54 -32.26 -32.94
N GLU A 147 48.52 -31.05 -33.46
CA GLU A 147 49.74 -30.47 -34.04
C GLU A 147 49.83 -28.97 -33.73
N LYS A 148 51.07 -28.51 -33.54
CA LYS A 148 51.43 -27.27 -32.86
C LYS A 148 52.66 -26.70 -33.55
N THR A 149 52.61 -25.45 -34.00
CA THR A 149 53.76 -24.54 -33.91
C THR A 149 53.25 -23.13 -33.67
#